data_AF-A0A7J8G4P2-F1
#
_entry.id   AF-A0A7J8G4P2-F1
#
_cell.length_a   1.000
_cell.length_b   1.000
_cell.length_c   1.000
_cell.angle_alpha   90.00
_cell.angle_beta   90.00
_cell.angle_gamma   90.00
#
_symmetry.space_group_name_H-M   'P 1'
#
loop_
_entity.id
_entity.type
_entity.pdbx_description
1 polymer ?
#
loop_
_entity_poly.entity_id
_entity_poly.type
_entity_poly.pdbx_seq_one_letter_code
_entity_poly.pdbx_strand_id
1 'polypeptide(L)'
;MQIVRHSEQTLRTALISKNPALVSQYKNLDAGEQRLMNEALQPASDLFGPIILHSRSDWITSHPEPAQDFEEFFSDPYRRTPSPEKCSIYIQCIGHILKFLKKRKPEDAFCVVGITMIDLYPRDSWNFVFGQASLTDGVGIFSFARYGNDFYSSHYKGKVKTLQKKSSSDYSIFDNYYTPEVTSVLLLRSCKTLTHEVGHIFGVRHCQWLACLMQGSNHLEEADRRPLNLCPICLRKLQCAIGFKIVERYKALVKWIDDESADTPGVTPKHSREDNVNLPKPVEAFKEWREWIIKCLAVVQK
;
A
#
# COMPACT_ATOMS: atom_id res chain seq x y z
N MET A 1 -23.66 11.53 -1.81
CA MET A 1 -22.62 10.84 -2.61
C MET A 1 -22.28 11.72 -3.81
N GLN A 2 -21.01 12.07 -3.98
CA GLN A 2 -20.50 12.90 -5.07
C GLN A 2 -19.47 12.11 -5.87
N ILE A 3 -19.52 12.18 -7.20
CA ILE A 3 -18.56 11.50 -8.07
C ILE A 3 -17.59 12.55 -8.62
N VAL A 4 -16.29 12.37 -8.39
CA VAL A 4 -15.25 13.22 -8.96
C VAL A 4 -14.84 12.64 -10.30
N ARG A 5 -15.12 13.39 -11.38
CA ARG A 5 -14.74 13.03 -12.75
C ARG A 5 -13.78 14.07 -13.31
N HIS A 6 -12.78 13.58 -14.03
CA HIS A 6 -11.84 14.41 -14.77
C HIS A 6 -12.10 14.24 -16.26
N SER A 7 -11.78 15.26 -17.06
CA SER A 7 -11.87 15.14 -18.52
C SER A 7 -10.82 14.16 -19.05
N GLU A 8 -11.08 13.54 -20.20
CA GLU A 8 -10.11 12.68 -20.87
C GLU A 8 -8.78 13.42 -21.10
N GLN A 9 -8.85 14.68 -21.53
CA GLN A 9 -7.66 15.51 -21.77
C GLN A 9 -6.85 15.75 -20.49
N THR A 10 -7.53 15.93 -19.35
CA THR A 10 -6.89 16.08 -18.04
C THR A 10 -6.20 14.78 -17.64
N LEU A 11 -6.90 13.64 -17.72
CA LEU A 11 -6.33 12.33 -17.37
C LEU A 11 -5.18 11.95 -18.30
N ARG A 12 -5.28 12.26 -19.59
CA ARG A 12 -4.22 12.04 -20.57
C ARG A 12 -2.98 12.89 -20.26
N THR A 13 -3.18 14.15 -19.90
CA THR A 13 -2.08 15.02 -19.45
C THR A 13 -1.45 14.46 -18.17
N ALA A 14 -2.28 14.03 -17.21
CA ALA A 14 -1.81 13.52 -15.93
C ALA A 14 -1.04 12.20 -16.05
N LEU A 15 -1.46 11.33 -16.98
CA LEU A 15 -0.83 10.05 -17.27
C LEU A 15 0.40 10.20 -18.15
N ILE A 16 0.32 11.00 -19.22
CA ILE A 16 1.34 11.03 -20.29
C ILE A 16 2.37 12.13 -20.11
N SER A 17 1.99 13.29 -19.57
CA SER A 17 2.68 14.59 -19.65
C SER A 17 2.58 15.26 -21.02
N LYS A 18 2.81 16.59 -21.05
CA LYS A 18 3.00 17.38 -22.27
C LYS A 18 4.48 17.43 -22.73
N ASN A 19 5.40 17.00 -21.86
CA ASN A 19 6.83 17.00 -22.13
C ASN A 19 7.18 15.95 -23.21
N PRO A 20 7.81 16.34 -24.33
CA PRO A 20 8.15 15.42 -25.42
C PRO A 20 8.97 14.19 -25.00
N ALA A 21 9.86 14.36 -24.01
CA ALA A 21 10.68 13.25 -23.50
C ALA A 21 9.82 12.20 -22.77
N LEU A 22 8.89 12.64 -21.93
CA LEU A 22 7.99 11.75 -21.17
C LEU A 22 6.92 11.10 -22.07
N VAL A 23 6.52 11.80 -23.13
CA VAL A 23 5.67 11.25 -24.20
C VAL A 23 6.43 10.13 -24.95
N SER A 24 7.68 10.37 -25.32
CA SER A 24 8.51 9.34 -25.98
C SER A 24 8.73 8.13 -25.07
N GLN A 25 9.02 8.36 -23.78
CA GLN A 25 9.14 7.29 -22.80
C GLN A 25 7.86 6.43 -22.71
N TYR A 26 6.68 7.06 -22.73
CA TYR A 26 5.40 6.34 -22.73
C TYR A 26 5.18 5.51 -23.99
N LYS A 27 5.51 6.06 -25.16
CA LYS A 27 5.38 5.36 -26.44
C LYS A 27 6.31 4.15 -26.56
N ASN A 28 7.39 4.12 -25.79
CA ASN A 28 8.34 3.02 -25.74
C ASN A 28 7.90 1.88 -24.81
N LEU A 29 6.81 2.05 -24.04
CA LEU A 29 6.24 0.96 -23.24
C LEU A 29 5.69 -0.15 -24.15
N ASP A 30 5.56 -1.35 -23.61
CA ASP A 30 4.94 -2.46 -24.34
C ASP A 30 3.50 -2.10 -24.74
N ALA A 31 3.06 -2.58 -25.92
CA ALA A 31 1.75 -2.25 -26.45
C ALA A 31 0.61 -2.69 -25.52
N GLY A 32 0.77 -3.81 -24.81
CA GLY A 32 -0.17 -4.30 -23.80
C GLY A 32 -0.21 -3.41 -22.56
N GLU A 33 0.94 -2.94 -22.10
CA GLU A 33 1.03 -2.00 -20.98
C GLU A 33 0.36 -0.67 -21.33
N GLN A 34 0.58 -0.16 -22.55
CA GLN A 34 -0.10 1.03 -23.05
C GLN A 34 -1.62 0.83 -23.12
N ARG A 35 -2.09 -0.33 -23.62
CA ARG A 35 -3.53 -0.66 -23.65
C ARG A 35 -4.15 -0.57 -22.26
N LEU A 36 -3.55 -1.24 -21.28
CA LEU A 36 -4.04 -1.20 -19.89
C LEU A 36 -3.98 0.20 -19.30
N MET A 37 -2.90 0.95 -19.52
CA MET A 37 -2.80 2.30 -18.95
C MET A 37 -3.82 3.27 -19.57
N ASN A 38 -4.12 3.12 -20.86
CA ASN A 38 -5.11 3.92 -21.56
C ASN A 38 -6.56 3.62 -21.14
N GLU A 39 -6.82 2.53 -20.40
CA GLU A 39 -8.12 2.29 -19.77
C GLU A 39 -8.52 3.42 -18.79
N ALA A 40 -7.56 4.13 -18.20
CA ALA A 40 -7.85 5.34 -17.40
C ALA A 40 -8.56 6.44 -18.20
N LEU A 41 -8.40 6.46 -19.53
CA LEU A 41 -8.97 7.49 -20.39
C LEU A 41 -10.39 7.14 -20.84
N GLN A 42 -10.81 5.88 -20.63
CA GLN A 42 -12.13 5.38 -21.04
C GLN A 42 -13.17 5.70 -19.95
N PRO A 43 -14.20 6.52 -20.22
CA PRO A 43 -15.23 6.85 -19.23
C PRO A 43 -16.05 5.67 -18.73
N ALA A 44 -16.07 4.57 -19.51
CA ALA A 44 -16.82 3.35 -19.24
C ALA A 44 -15.89 2.15 -18.92
N SER A 45 -14.64 2.39 -18.50
CA SER A 45 -13.77 1.29 -18.10
C SER A 45 -14.28 0.62 -16.83
N ASP A 46 -14.49 -0.69 -16.89
CA ASP A 46 -14.81 -1.52 -15.72
C ASP A 46 -13.59 -1.74 -14.79
N LEU A 47 -12.40 -1.34 -15.22
CA LEU A 47 -11.15 -1.55 -14.47
C LEU A 47 -10.79 -0.36 -13.58
N PHE A 48 -10.98 0.86 -14.09
CA PHE A 48 -10.54 2.07 -13.40
C PHE A 48 -11.69 3.08 -13.33
N GLY A 49 -12.37 3.09 -12.19
CA GLY A 49 -13.51 3.96 -11.93
C GLY A 49 -13.14 5.35 -11.41
N PRO A 50 -14.10 6.30 -11.47
CA PRO A 50 -13.97 7.62 -10.85
C PRO A 50 -13.93 7.51 -9.32
N ILE A 51 -13.53 8.59 -8.66
CA ILE A 51 -13.56 8.65 -7.19
C ILE A 51 -14.98 8.90 -6.72
N ILE A 52 -15.44 8.11 -5.75
CA ILE A 52 -16.76 8.24 -5.13
C ILE A 52 -16.59 8.77 -3.71
N LEU A 53 -17.11 9.97 -3.46
CA LEU A 53 -17.14 10.62 -2.16
C LEU A 53 -18.51 10.37 -1.50
N HIS A 54 -18.50 9.91 -0.26
CA HIS A 54 -19.70 9.61 0.51
C HIS A 54 -20.06 10.74 1.46
N SER A 55 -19.07 11.47 2.00
CA SER A 55 -19.26 12.53 3.00
C SER A 55 -18.34 13.73 2.74
N ARG A 56 -18.68 14.89 3.33
CA ARG A 56 -17.77 16.06 3.40
C ARG A 56 -16.57 15.80 4.31
N SER A 57 -16.64 14.79 5.16
CA SER A 57 -15.54 14.32 6.00
C SER A 57 -14.53 13.46 5.24
N ASP A 58 -14.79 13.07 3.99
CA ASP A 58 -13.85 12.30 3.19
C ASP A 58 -12.57 13.12 2.93
N TRP A 59 -11.43 12.44 2.81
CA TRP A 59 -10.10 13.06 2.77
C TRP A 59 -10.01 14.18 1.73
N ILE A 60 -10.42 13.90 0.48
CA ILE A 60 -10.30 14.84 -0.64
C ILE A 60 -11.05 16.15 -0.40
N THR A 61 -12.19 16.09 0.31
CA THR A 61 -12.99 17.30 0.59
C THR A 61 -12.46 18.06 1.81
N SER A 62 -11.94 17.34 2.80
CA SER A 62 -11.51 17.89 4.08
C SER A 62 -10.05 18.38 4.09
N HIS A 63 -9.21 17.81 3.23
CA HIS A 63 -7.78 18.11 3.12
C HIS A 63 -7.45 18.43 1.66
N PRO A 64 -7.68 19.69 1.21
CA PRO A 64 -7.39 20.09 -0.15
C PRO A 64 -5.87 20.06 -0.39
N GLU A 65 -5.42 19.11 -1.22
CA GLU A 65 -4.03 18.95 -1.63
C GLU A 65 -3.94 19.07 -3.16
N PRO A 66 -2.81 19.50 -3.74
CA PRO A 66 -2.64 19.46 -5.18
C PRO A 66 -2.50 18.01 -5.68
N ALA A 67 -3.21 17.67 -6.75
CA ALA A 67 -3.05 16.38 -7.41
C ALA A 67 -1.65 16.27 -8.04
N GLN A 68 -0.98 15.13 -7.84
CA GLN A 68 0.32 14.87 -8.47
C GLN A 68 0.11 14.18 -9.81
N ASP A 69 0.56 14.77 -10.92
CA ASP A 69 0.64 14.08 -12.21
C ASP A 69 1.95 13.29 -12.38
N PHE A 70 2.13 12.63 -13.52
CA PHE A 70 3.36 11.89 -13.82
C PHE A 70 4.58 12.80 -13.99
N GLU A 71 4.43 13.99 -14.57
CA GLU A 71 5.54 14.92 -14.83
C GLU A 71 6.10 15.50 -13.52
N GLU A 72 5.21 15.94 -12.64
CA GLU A 72 5.55 16.43 -11.30
C GLU A 72 6.22 15.32 -10.48
N PHE A 73 5.73 14.09 -10.56
CA PHE A 73 6.40 12.95 -9.92
C PHE A 73 7.80 12.71 -10.50
N PHE A 74 7.93 12.71 -11.81
CA PHE A 74 9.20 12.40 -12.47
C PHE A 74 10.27 13.45 -12.21
N SER A 75 9.85 14.72 -12.15
CA SER A 75 10.73 15.89 -11.99
C SER A 75 11.04 16.21 -10.52
N ASP A 76 10.40 15.53 -9.57
CA ASP A 76 10.65 15.73 -8.14
C ASP A 76 12.07 15.24 -7.77
N PRO A 77 12.97 16.13 -7.31
CA PRO A 77 14.33 15.75 -6.94
C PRO A 77 14.37 14.86 -5.69
N TYR A 78 13.30 14.85 -4.88
CA TYR A 78 13.18 14.00 -3.69
C TYR A 78 12.54 12.64 -3.99
N ARG A 79 12.20 12.35 -5.26
CA ARG A 79 11.72 11.03 -5.67
C ARG A 79 12.81 9.99 -5.40
N ARG A 80 12.44 8.93 -4.65
CA ARG A 80 13.34 7.81 -4.38
C ARG A 80 13.15 6.71 -5.41
N THR A 81 14.23 6.37 -6.10
CA THR A 81 14.32 5.18 -6.95
C THR A 81 15.34 4.22 -6.35
N PRO A 82 15.10 2.90 -6.36
CA PRO A 82 16.08 1.92 -5.91
C PRO A 82 17.39 2.11 -6.70
N SER A 83 18.53 2.05 -5.99
CA SER A 83 19.86 2.07 -6.60
C SER A 83 20.57 0.75 -6.27
N PRO A 84 21.67 0.39 -6.97
CA PRO A 84 22.46 -0.79 -6.62
C PRO A 84 22.92 -0.79 -5.15
N GLU A 85 23.16 0.40 -4.58
CA GLU A 85 23.52 0.57 -3.17
C GLU A 85 22.31 0.51 -2.22
N LYS A 86 21.11 0.88 -2.67
CA LYS A 86 19.88 0.96 -1.85
C LYS A 86 18.71 0.30 -2.56
N CYS A 87 18.63 -1.02 -2.45
CA CYS A 87 17.65 -1.84 -3.18
C CYS A 87 16.74 -2.70 -2.29
N SER A 88 17.01 -2.77 -0.98
CA SER A 88 16.29 -3.64 -0.05
C SER A 88 15.24 -2.90 0.77
N ILE A 89 14.03 -3.47 0.88
CA ILE A 89 12.98 -3.00 1.80
C ILE A 89 13.04 -3.87 3.05
N TYR A 90 13.32 -3.24 4.20
CA TYR A 90 13.36 -3.92 5.49
C TYR A 90 12.02 -3.74 6.20
N ILE A 91 11.36 -4.86 6.54
CA ILE A 91 10.13 -4.86 7.33
C ILE A 91 10.47 -5.40 8.72
N GLN A 92 10.19 -4.63 9.76
CA GLN A 92 10.48 -5.01 11.13
C GLN A 92 9.25 -4.81 12.01
N CYS A 93 8.90 -5.82 12.81
CA CYS A 93 7.92 -5.66 13.88
C CYS A 93 8.56 -4.82 14.99
N ILE A 94 7.98 -3.68 15.30
CA ILE A 94 8.60 -2.69 16.18
C ILE A 94 7.64 -2.23 17.25
N GLY A 95 8.09 -2.34 18.49
CA GLY A 95 7.39 -1.77 19.62
C GLY A 95 7.62 -0.25 19.82
N HIS A 96 8.76 0.31 19.40
CA HIS A 96 9.13 1.71 19.64
C HIS A 96 9.38 2.54 18.37
N ILE A 97 8.78 3.73 18.38
CA ILE A 97 8.43 4.65 17.27
C ILE A 97 9.60 5.09 16.34
N LEU A 98 9.23 5.35 15.07
CA LEU A 98 9.91 5.99 13.92
C LEU A 98 11.31 6.61 14.12
N LYS A 99 11.58 7.32 15.23
CA LYS A 99 12.92 7.83 15.57
C LYS A 99 13.95 6.71 15.74
N PHE A 100 13.54 5.56 16.28
CA PHE A 100 14.40 4.38 16.40
C PHE A 100 14.79 3.84 15.02
N LEU A 101 13.80 3.71 14.13
CA LEU A 101 14.00 3.28 12.75
C LEU A 101 14.96 4.17 11.97
N LYS A 102 14.82 5.50 12.11
CA LYS A 102 15.74 6.45 11.47
C LYS A 102 17.19 6.27 11.92
N LYS A 103 17.43 5.99 13.21
CA LYS A 103 18.78 5.80 13.77
C LYS A 103 19.41 4.44 13.44
N ARG A 104 18.59 3.44 13.11
CA ARG A 104 19.01 2.04 12.88
C ARG A 104 18.87 1.61 11.42
N LYS A 105 18.61 2.54 10.49
CA LYS A 105 18.46 2.25 9.07
C LYS A 105 19.78 1.67 8.51
N PRO A 106 19.77 0.43 7.99
CA PRO A 106 20.93 -0.15 7.32
C PRO A 106 21.36 0.71 6.11
N GLU A 107 22.64 0.71 5.78
CA GLU A 107 23.18 1.52 4.67
C GLU A 107 22.59 1.10 3.31
N ASP A 108 22.29 -0.19 3.15
CA ASP A 108 21.71 -0.78 1.94
C ASP A 108 20.17 -0.69 1.87
N ALA A 109 19.53 -0.15 2.92
CA ALA A 109 18.09 -0.05 2.98
C ALA A 109 17.58 1.06 2.05
N PHE A 110 16.79 0.66 1.06
CA PHE A 110 15.92 1.58 0.32
C PHE A 110 14.96 2.26 1.30
N CYS A 111 14.26 1.44 2.09
CA CYS A 111 13.46 1.90 3.20
C CYS A 111 13.31 0.89 4.34
N VAL A 112 12.91 1.40 5.50
CA VAL A 112 12.55 0.59 6.66
C VAL A 112 11.11 0.84 7.06
N VAL A 113 10.35 -0.23 7.20
CA VAL A 113 8.94 -0.24 7.55
C VAL A 113 8.80 -0.89 8.92
N GLY A 114 8.40 -0.11 9.92
CA GLY A 114 8.04 -0.60 11.25
C GLY A 114 6.58 -0.99 11.35
N ILE A 115 6.27 -2.22 11.70
CA ILE A 115 4.90 -2.67 11.91
C ILE A 115 4.65 -2.80 13.42
N THR A 116 3.54 -2.27 13.91
CA THR A 116 3.15 -2.33 15.32
C THR A 116 1.67 -2.69 15.47
N MET A 117 1.31 -3.32 16.58
CA MET A 117 -0.08 -3.50 17.01
C MET A 117 -0.52 -2.41 18.00
N ILE A 118 0.30 -1.36 18.17
CA ILE A 118 0.05 -0.25 19.10
C ILE A 118 -0.43 0.95 18.31
N ASP A 119 -1.48 1.60 18.80
CA ASP A 119 -2.08 2.77 18.16
C ASP A 119 -1.09 3.95 18.07
N LEU A 120 -1.12 4.70 16.97
CA LEU A 120 -0.13 5.74 16.68
C LEU A 120 -0.75 7.14 16.76
N TYR A 121 -0.09 8.00 17.53
CA TYR A 121 -0.44 9.42 17.69
C TYR A 121 0.80 10.26 17.33
N PRO A 122 0.84 10.89 16.14
CA PRO A 122 2.04 11.57 15.66
C PRO A 122 2.33 12.88 16.42
N ARG A 123 1.30 13.48 17.02
CA ARG A 123 1.36 14.68 17.88
C ARG A 123 0.23 14.61 18.91
N ASP A 124 0.42 15.24 20.07
CA ASP A 124 -0.58 15.28 21.15
C ASP A 124 -1.91 15.93 20.73
N SER A 125 -1.89 16.73 19.65
CA SER A 125 -3.07 17.42 19.10
C SER A 125 -3.73 16.69 17.91
N TRP A 126 -3.26 15.50 17.53
CA TRP A 126 -3.78 14.71 16.41
C TRP A 126 -4.59 13.51 16.93
N ASN A 127 -5.66 13.14 16.23
CA ASN A 127 -6.53 12.05 16.66
C ASN A 127 -5.82 10.69 16.66
N PHE A 128 -5.39 10.18 15.50
CA PHE A 128 -4.58 8.96 15.39
C PHE A 128 -4.13 8.82 13.93
N VAL A 129 -3.17 7.94 13.66
CA VAL A 129 -2.80 7.55 12.30
C VAL A 129 -2.70 6.03 12.17
N PHE A 130 -3.14 5.48 11.04
CA PHE A 130 -2.95 4.07 10.73
C PHE A 130 -1.50 3.75 10.36
N GLY A 131 -0.77 4.75 9.88
CA GLY A 131 0.64 4.69 9.59
C GLY A 131 1.18 6.09 9.34
N GLN A 132 2.49 6.22 9.33
CA GLN A 132 3.18 7.46 9.00
C GLN A 132 4.48 7.13 8.28
N ALA A 133 4.64 7.65 7.07
CA ALA A 133 5.89 7.63 6.33
C ALA A 133 6.62 8.98 6.36
N SER A 134 7.95 8.90 6.39
CA SER A 134 8.84 10.02 6.07
C SER A 134 9.45 9.77 4.68
N LEU A 135 9.03 10.61 3.74
CA LEU A 135 9.51 10.63 2.35
C LEU A 135 11.04 10.86 2.31
N THR A 136 11.51 11.84 3.09
CA THR A 136 12.92 12.28 3.11
C THR A 136 13.85 11.27 3.74
N ASP A 137 13.37 10.43 4.65
CA ASP A 137 14.23 9.51 5.41
C ASP A 137 14.08 8.06 4.94
N GLY A 138 13.03 7.75 4.16
CA GLY A 138 12.74 6.39 3.68
C GLY A 138 12.45 5.47 4.85
N VAL A 139 11.59 5.94 5.76
CA VAL A 139 11.16 5.19 6.94
C VAL A 139 9.65 5.34 7.07
N GLY A 140 8.93 4.25 7.30
CA GLY A 140 7.51 4.26 7.63
C GLY A 140 7.23 3.47 8.90
N ILE A 141 6.19 3.84 9.64
CA ILE A 141 5.65 3.06 10.75
C ILE A 141 4.14 2.84 10.56
N PHE A 142 3.64 1.68 10.96
CA PHE A 142 2.29 1.22 10.68
C PHE A 142 1.69 0.59 11.91
N SER A 143 0.45 0.94 12.22
CA SER A 143 -0.31 0.32 13.30
C SER A 143 -1.47 -0.49 12.77
N PHE A 144 -1.58 -1.72 13.24
CA PHE A 144 -2.78 -2.53 13.03
C PHE A 144 -3.72 -2.55 14.25
N ALA A 145 -3.44 -1.75 15.29
CA ALA A 145 -4.23 -1.71 16.53
C ALA A 145 -5.73 -1.51 16.26
N ARG A 146 -6.04 -0.62 15.31
CA ARG A 146 -7.40 -0.17 15.00
C ARG A 146 -8.15 -1.08 14.02
N TYR A 147 -7.50 -2.10 13.47
CA TYR A 147 -8.12 -3.04 12.52
C TYR A 147 -8.71 -4.28 13.20
N GLY A 148 -8.50 -4.45 14.51
CA GLY A 148 -9.15 -5.50 15.28
C GLY A 148 -10.66 -5.28 15.37
N ASN A 149 -11.45 -6.33 15.14
CA ASN A 149 -12.92 -6.28 15.14
C ASN A 149 -13.51 -5.71 16.45
N ASP A 150 -12.80 -5.90 17.57
CA ASP A 150 -13.24 -5.45 18.89
C ASP A 150 -12.80 -4.01 19.24
N PHE A 151 -12.00 -3.34 18.41
CA PHE A 151 -11.38 -2.06 18.77
C PHE A 151 -12.39 -0.94 19.07
N TYR A 152 -13.48 -0.85 18.29
CA TYR A 152 -14.53 0.16 18.46
C TYR A 152 -15.70 -0.33 19.32
N SER A 153 -15.61 -1.53 19.89
CA SER A 153 -16.64 -2.05 20.80
C SER A 153 -16.60 -1.32 22.14
N SER A 154 -17.77 -1.04 22.73
CA SER A 154 -17.89 -0.49 24.10
C SER A 154 -17.25 -1.40 25.16
N HIS A 155 -16.92 -2.64 24.78
CA HIS A 155 -16.26 -3.65 25.61
C HIS A 155 -14.74 -3.74 25.36
N TYR A 156 -14.14 -2.81 24.59
CA TYR A 156 -12.68 -2.62 24.48
C TYR A 156 -12.11 -2.07 25.80
N LYS A 157 -12.27 -2.85 26.86
CA LYS A 157 -11.32 -2.88 27.95
C LYS A 157 -10.17 -3.71 27.39
N GLY A 158 -8.92 -3.26 27.50
CA GLY A 158 -7.72 -4.07 27.23
C GLY A 158 -7.66 -5.31 28.13
N LYS A 159 -8.63 -6.21 27.97
CA LYS A 159 -8.82 -7.43 28.74
C LYS A 159 -7.84 -8.42 28.18
N VAL A 160 -6.68 -8.47 28.82
CA VAL A 160 -5.83 -9.65 28.88
C VAL A 160 -6.72 -10.81 29.36
N LYS A 161 -7.28 -11.57 28.43
CA LYS A 161 -7.91 -12.85 28.78
C LYS A 161 -6.77 -13.84 29.02
N THR A 162 -6.43 -13.99 30.30
CA THR A 162 -5.48 -14.96 30.86
C THR A 162 -4.03 -14.74 30.45
N LEU A 163 -3.15 -14.61 31.45
CA LEU A 163 -1.70 -14.67 31.29
C LEU A 163 -1.31 -16.00 30.61
N GLN A 164 -1.14 -15.99 29.29
CA GLN A 164 -0.31 -16.99 28.64
C GLN A 164 1.14 -16.53 28.80
N LYS A 165 1.87 -17.14 29.73
CA LYS A 165 3.33 -17.09 29.75
C LYS A 165 3.81 -17.71 28.44
N LYS A 166 4.05 -16.88 27.42
CA LYS A 166 4.80 -17.30 26.24
C LYS A 166 6.30 -17.32 26.59
N SER A 167 7.03 -18.25 25.98
CA SER A 167 8.46 -18.47 26.23
C SER A 167 9.26 -17.19 25.96
N SER A 168 10.41 -17.06 26.62
CA SER A 168 11.34 -15.92 26.55
C SER A 168 11.98 -15.67 25.17
N SER A 169 11.46 -16.29 24.12
CA SER A 169 11.90 -16.17 22.72
C SER A 169 10.98 -15.28 21.88
N ASP A 170 9.81 -14.90 22.40
CA ASP A 170 8.87 -14.04 21.69
C ASP A 170 9.43 -12.60 21.69
N TYR A 171 9.66 -12.01 20.51
CA TYR A 171 10.17 -10.63 20.31
C TYR A 171 9.20 -9.52 20.82
N SER A 172 8.22 -9.92 21.62
CA SER A 172 7.22 -9.11 22.30
C SER A 172 7.88 -8.21 23.34
N ILE A 173 8.33 -7.02 22.92
CA ILE A 173 8.90 -5.99 23.81
C ILE A 173 7.87 -5.49 24.84
N PHE A 174 6.58 -5.76 24.62
CA PHE A 174 5.52 -5.40 25.54
C PHE A 174 4.88 -6.65 26.15
N ASP A 175 4.87 -6.70 27.47
CA ASP A 175 4.01 -7.63 28.21
C ASP A 175 2.56 -7.13 28.13
N ASN A 176 1.59 -8.05 27.97
CA ASN A 176 0.15 -7.79 28.06
C ASN A 176 -0.53 -7.02 26.91
N TYR A 177 -0.05 -7.10 25.66
CA TYR A 177 -0.80 -6.55 24.51
C TYR A 177 -1.73 -7.60 23.86
N TYR A 178 -2.86 -7.13 23.33
CA TYR A 178 -3.81 -7.96 22.59
C TYR A 178 -3.35 -8.12 21.14
N THR A 179 -3.09 -9.36 20.73
CA THR A 179 -2.90 -9.72 19.32
C THR A 179 -4.25 -10.17 18.76
N PRO A 180 -4.88 -9.42 17.84
CA PRO A 180 -6.11 -9.85 17.19
C PRO A 180 -5.86 -11.10 16.35
N GLU A 181 -6.90 -11.92 16.14
CA GLU A 181 -6.82 -13.06 15.25
C GLU A 181 -6.48 -12.62 13.82
N VAL A 182 -5.62 -13.40 13.15
CA VAL A 182 -5.21 -13.15 11.76
C VAL A 182 -6.36 -13.53 10.83
N THR A 183 -7.26 -12.57 10.59
CA THR A 183 -8.36 -12.70 9.63
C THR A 183 -7.94 -12.23 8.23
N SER A 184 -8.62 -12.67 7.18
CA SER A 184 -8.33 -12.21 5.81
C SER A 184 -8.61 -10.73 5.62
N VAL A 185 -9.59 -10.18 6.32
CA VAL A 185 -9.88 -8.74 6.34
C VAL A 185 -8.75 -7.95 7.01
N LEU A 186 -8.20 -8.45 8.12
CA LEU A 186 -7.03 -7.85 8.75
C LEU A 186 -5.84 -7.88 7.80
N LEU A 187 -5.56 -9.02 7.15
CA LEU A 187 -4.48 -9.13 6.16
C LEU A 187 -4.67 -8.16 4.99
N LEU A 188 -5.88 -8.06 4.44
CA LEU A 188 -6.21 -7.14 3.35
C LEU A 188 -5.95 -5.69 3.73
N ARG A 189 -6.48 -5.25 4.88
CA ARG A 189 -6.27 -3.89 5.42
C ARG A 189 -4.80 -3.62 5.66
N SER A 190 -4.08 -4.59 6.23
CA SER A 190 -2.64 -4.51 6.47
C SER A 190 -1.86 -4.33 5.19
N CYS A 191 -2.10 -5.16 4.17
CA CYS A 191 -1.47 -5.03 2.86
C CYS A 191 -1.79 -3.68 2.20
N LYS A 192 -3.04 -3.21 2.30
CA LYS A 192 -3.47 -1.93 1.73
C LYS A 192 -2.74 -0.75 2.36
N THR A 193 -2.72 -0.68 3.69
CA THR A 193 -2.05 0.41 4.39
C THR A 193 -0.54 0.35 4.18
N LEU A 194 0.06 -0.85 4.27
CA LEU A 194 1.48 -1.06 4.02
C LEU A 194 1.89 -0.56 2.63
N THR A 195 1.17 -1.00 1.60
CA THR A 195 1.48 -0.63 0.21
C THR A 195 1.22 0.84 -0.08
N HIS A 196 0.25 1.47 0.59
CA HIS A 196 -0.02 2.91 0.50
C HIS A 196 1.19 3.74 0.96
N GLU A 197 1.65 3.53 2.18
CA GLU A 197 2.80 4.29 2.71
C GLU A 197 4.12 3.91 2.02
N VAL A 198 4.27 2.66 1.57
CA VAL A 198 5.42 2.29 0.71
C VAL A 198 5.37 3.10 -0.59
N GLY A 199 4.18 3.35 -1.15
CA GLY A 199 4.01 4.26 -2.28
C GLY A 199 4.51 5.67 -1.98
N HIS A 200 4.24 6.20 -0.78
CA HIS A 200 4.80 7.47 -0.33
C HIS A 200 6.34 7.44 -0.35
N ILE A 201 6.98 6.37 0.12
CA ILE A 201 8.45 6.26 0.10
C ILE A 201 9.03 6.42 -1.32
N PHE A 202 8.33 5.95 -2.37
CA PHE A 202 8.73 6.16 -3.76
C PHE A 202 8.48 7.58 -4.29
N GLY A 203 7.93 8.49 -3.48
CA GLY A 203 7.56 9.86 -3.87
C GLY A 203 6.14 10.00 -4.43
N VAL A 204 5.30 8.97 -4.32
CA VAL A 204 3.92 9.03 -4.79
C VAL A 204 3.05 9.76 -3.75
N ARG A 205 2.47 10.90 -4.12
CA ARG A 205 1.53 11.66 -3.28
C ARG A 205 0.13 11.04 -3.31
N HIS A 206 -0.78 11.55 -2.48
CA HIS A 206 -2.17 11.13 -2.50
C HIS A 206 -2.78 11.27 -3.91
N CYS A 207 -3.47 10.23 -4.36
CA CYS A 207 -4.11 10.19 -5.66
C CYS A 207 -5.48 10.88 -5.63
N GLN A 208 -5.72 11.77 -6.60
CA GLN A 208 -6.99 12.48 -6.76
C GLN A 208 -7.59 12.29 -8.17
N TRP A 209 -6.99 11.42 -8.98
CA TRP A 209 -7.37 11.23 -10.38
C TRP A 209 -8.47 10.18 -10.56
N LEU A 210 -8.29 9.01 -9.96
CA LEU A 210 -9.16 7.83 -10.11
C LEU A 210 -9.19 7.06 -8.79
N ALA A 211 -10.15 6.14 -8.67
CA ALA A 211 -10.16 5.18 -7.57
C ALA A 211 -8.82 4.44 -7.50
N CYS A 212 -8.10 4.59 -6.37
CA CYS A 212 -6.71 4.20 -6.25
C CYS A 212 -6.34 3.90 -4.80
N LEU A 213 -5.48 2.91 -4.61
CA LEU A 213 -4.83 2.61 -3.33
C LEU A 213 -4.18 3.85 -2.68
N MET A 214 -3.59 4.74 -3.50
CA MET A 214 -2.91 5.95 -3.03
C MET A 214 -3.86 7.10 -2.66
N GLN A 215 -5.17 6.92 -2.66
CA GLN A 215 -6.07 7.94 -2.10
C GLN A 215 -5.89 8.04 -0.58
N GLY A 216 -5.87 9.26 -0.04
CA GLY A 216 -5.89 9.48 1.40
C GLY A 216 -7.20 9.01 2.04
N SER A 217 -7.21 8.84 3.36
CA SER A 217 -8.43 8.48 4.11
C SER A 217 -8.40 9.03 5.52
N ASN A 218 -9.51 9.57 5.98
CA ASN A 218 -9.68 10.10 7.33
C ASN A 218 -10.16 9.06 8.34
N HIS A 219 -10.87 8.02 7.90
CA HIS A 219 -11.49 7.03 8.78
C HIS A 219 -11.54 5.64 8.15
N LEU A 220 -11.84 4.62 8.96
CA LEU A 220 -11.73 3.21 8.56
C LEU A 220 -12.68 2.85 7.42
N GLU A 221 -13.91 3.34 7.43
CA GLU A 221 -14.89 3.03 6.38
C GLU A 221 -14.48 3.63 5.03
N GLU A 222 -13.89 4.84 5.03
CA GLU A 222 -13.29 5.42 3.83
C GLU A 222 -12.08 4.60 3.38
N ALA A 223 -11.22 4.20 4.32
CA ALA A 223 -10.09 3.35 4.04
C ALA A 223 -10.52 2.02 3.42
N ASP A 224 -11.58 1.38 3.90
CA ASP A 224 -12.09 0.09 3.41
C ASP A 224 -12.68 0.20 1.99
N ARG A 225 -13.45 1.26 1.69
CA ARG A 225 -14.06 1.48 0.37
C ARG A 225 -13.05 1.67 -0.77
N ARG A 226 -11.82 2.11 -0.47
CA ARG A 226 -10.77 2.29 -1.49
C ARG A 226 -10.41 0.96 -2.17
N PRO A 227 -9.95 0.94 -3.42
CA PRO A 227 -9.41 -0.29 -4.00
C PRO A 227 -8.03 -0.66 -3.44
N LEU A 228 -7.63 -1.92 -3.59
CA LEU A 228 -6.24 -2.36 -3.35
C LEU A 228 -5.32 -2.07 -4.57
N ASN A 229 -5.90 -1.78 -5.74
CA ASN A 229 -5.15 -1.50 -6.96
C ASN A 229 -4.69 -0.04 -7.09
N LEU A 230 -3.57 0.14 -7.79
CA LEU A 230 -3.10 1.44 -8.25
C LEU A 230 -3.84 1.80 -9.54
N CYS A 231 -4.31 3.04 -9.65
CA CYS A 231 -4.78 3.57 -10.94
C CYS A 231 -3.61 3.69 -11.94
N PRO A 232 -3.86 3.82 -13.25
CA PRO A 232 -2.80 3.85 -14.27
C PRO A 232 -1.75 4.94 -14.06
N ILE A 233 -2.15 6.10 -13.53
CA ILE A 233 -1.24 7.22 -13.25
C ILE A 233 -0.27 6.82 -12.14
N CYS A 234 -0.76 6.30 -11.01
CA CYS A 234 0.10 5.83 -9.90
C CYS A 234 0.89 4.57 -10.28
N LEU A 235 0.31 3.68 -11.08
CA LEU A 235 0.99 2.48 -11.59
C LEU A 235 2.18 2.87 -12.47
N ARG A 236 2.00 3.84 -13.39
CA ARG A 236 3.08 4.37 -14.22
C ARG A 236 4.19 5.02 -13.38
N LYS A 237 3.84 5.79 -12.35
CA LYS A 237 4.82 6.38 -11.42
C LYS A 237 5.69 5.28 -10.78
N LEU A 238 5.04 4.24 -10.25
CA LEU A 238 5.74 3.13 -9.61
C LEU A 238 6.57 2.32 -10.63
N GLN A 239 6.04 2.07 -11.82
CA GLN A 239 6.75 1.41 -12.91
C GLN A 239 8.00 2.21 -13.31
N CYS A 240 7.91 3.52 -13.41
CA CYS A 240 9.04 4.39 -13.71
C CYS A 240 10.09 4.41 -12.59
N ALA A 241 9.69 4.21 -11.34
CA ALA A 241 10.62 4.19 -10.22
C ALA A 241 11.37 2.86 -10.08
N ILE A 242 10.71 1.73 -10.38
CA ILE A 242 11.23 0.38 -10.13
C ILE A 242 11.68 -0.34 -11.41
N GLY A 243 11.02 -0.09 -12.55
CA GLY A 243 11.33 -0.73 -13.83
C GLY A 243 10.74 -2.14 -14.02
N PHE A 244 9.63 -2.48 -13.34
CA PHE A 244 8.99 -3.79 -13.52
C PHE A 244 8.08 -3.86 -14.76
N LYS A 245 7.83 -5.08 -15.25
CA LYS A 245 6.80 -5.35 -16.26
C LYS A 245 5.45 -5.61 -15.60
N ILE A 246 4.40 -4.94 -16.05
CA ILE A 246 3.06 -5.02 -15.42
C ILE A 246 2.50 -6.45 -15.49
N VAL A 247 2.68 -7.13 -16.62
CA VAL A 247 2.23 -8.53 -16.80
C VAL A 247 2.83 -9.44 -15.73
N GLU A 248 4.14 -9.37 -15.55
CA GLU A 248 4.86 -10.24 -14.61
C GLU A 248 4.48 -9.93 -13.17
N ARG A 249 4.31 -8.65 -12.83
CA ARG A 249 3.78 -8.23 -11.53
C ARG A 249 2.39 -8.83 -11.27
N TYR A 250 1.47 -8.73 -12.22
CA TYR A 250 0.10 -9.22 -12.05
C TYR A 250 0.03 -10.75 -11.98
N LYS A 251 0.82 -11.47 -12.79
CA LYS A 251 0.96 -12.93 -12.68
C LYS A 251 1.47 -13.34 -11.29
N ALA A 252 2.50 -12.65 -10.80
CA ALA A 252 3.05 -12.92 -9.47
C ALA A 252 2.04 -12.68 -8.34
N LEU A 253 1.18 -11.65 -8.48
CA LEU A 253 0.11 -11.39 -7.51
C LEU A 253 -0.97 -12.47 -7.53
N VAL A 254 -1.44 -12.89 -8.71
CA VAL A 254 -2.41 -13.99 -8.82
C VAL A 254 -1.83 -15.26 -8.23
N LYS A 255 -0.58 -15.60 -8.58
CA LYS A 255 0.14 -16.73 -8.01
C LYS A 255 0.19 -16.64 -6.48
N TRP A 256 0.57 -15.49 -5.92
CA TRP A 256 0.61 -15.32 -4.47
C TRP A 256 -0.77 -15.55 -3.83
N ILE A 257 -1.86 -15.10 -4.44
CA ILE A 257 -3.23 -15.33 -3.92
C ILE A 257 -3.61 -16.80 -3.98
N ASP A 258 -3.26 -17.49 -5.07
CA ASP A 258 -3.61 -18.89 -5.33
C ASP A 258 -2.72 -19.89 -4.59
N ASP A 259 -1.49 -19.50 -4.23
CA ASP A 259 -0.55 -20.34 -3.50
C ASP A 259 -1.08 -20.59 -2.07
N GLU A 260 -1.70 -21.74 -1.87
CA GLU A 260 -1.95 -22.35 -0.56
C GLU A 260 -0.62 -22.81 0.03
N SER A 261 0.16 -21.87 0.60
CA SER A 261 1.37 -22.16 1.40
C SER A 261 2.22 -23.33 0.88
N ALA A 262 2.82 -23.18 -0.31
CA ALA A 262 3.87 -24.09 -0.76
C ALA A 262 5.18 -23.28 -0.88
N ASP A 263 6.16 -23.67 -0.07
CA ASP A 263 7.52 -23.15 -0.02
C ASP A 263 8.02 -22.69 -1.39
N THR A 264 8.11 -21.37 -1.59
CA THR A 264 8.94 -20.80 -2.66
C THR A 264 10.31 -20.49 -2.05
N PRO A 265 11.41 -21.06 -2.57
CA PRO A 265 12.74 -20.80 -2.03
C PRO A 265 13.19 -19.41 -2.47
N GLY A 266 12.97 -18.42 -1.60
CA GLY A 266 13.39 -17.04 -1.80
C GLY A 266 13.72 -16.39 -0.46
N VAL A 267 15.02 -16.39 -0.13
CA VAL A 267 15.63 -15.84 1.09
C VAL A 267 15.29 -16.63 2.35
N THR A 268 16.11 -17.63 2.64
CA THR A 268 16.13 -18.32 3.94
C THR A 268 16.44 -17.33 5.06
N PRO A 269 15.54 -17.13 6.04
CA PRO A 269 15.92 -16.56 7.32
C PRO A 269 16.80 -17.60 8.02
N LYS A 270 18.04 -17.25 8.36
CA LYS A 270 18.88 -18.09 9.21
C LYS A 270 18.21 -18.23 10.58
N HIS A 271 17.61 -19.41 10.80
CA HIS A 271 17.23 -20.03 12.07
C HIS A 271 16.36 -19.22 13.06
N SER A 272 15.11 -19.66 13.18
CA SER A 272 14.51 -19.99 14.48
C SER A 272 13.60 -21.21 14.29
N ARG A 273 13.86 -22.27 15.05
CA ARG A 273 13.00 -23.45 15.14
C ARG A 273 11.70 -23.02 15.84
N GLU A 274 10.66 -22.76 15.07
CA GLU A 274 9.29 -22.75 15.56
C GLU A 274 8.50 -23.76 14.72
N ASP A 275 7.72 -24.58 15.41
CA ASP A 275 6.92 -25.64 14.82
C ASP A 275 6.09 -25.07 13.64
N ASN A 276 6.22 -25.70 12.47
CA ASN A 276 5.47 -25.36 11.25
C ASN A 276 3.97 -25.58 11.48
N VAL A 277 3.32 -24.64 12.16
CA VAL A 277 1.86 -24.54 12.15
C VAL A 277 1.50 -24.02 10.77
N ASN A 278 1.12 -24.94 9.89
CA ASN A 278 0.65 -24.64 8.54
C ASN A 278 -0.72 -23.96 8.65
N LEU A 279 -0.73 -22.69 9.07
CA LEU A 279 -1.93 -21.87 9.12
C LEU A 279 -2.32 -21.54 7.68
N PRO A 280 -3.52 -21.91 7.22
CA PRO A 280 -3.97 -21.58 5.88
C PRO A 280 -3.95 -20.05 5.74
N LYS A 281 -3.36 -19.59 4.63
CA LYS A 281 -3.24 -18.17 4.34
C LYS A 281 -4.66 -17.58 4.14
N PRO A 282 -5.12 -16.65 5.01
CA PRO A 282 -6.50 -16.18 4.94
C PRO A 282 -6.63 -15.16 3.81
N VAL A 283 -7.01 -15.61 2.62
CA VAL A 283 -7.08 -14.80 1.38
C VAL A 283 -8.51 -14.54 0.90
N GLU A 284 -9.54 -14.90 1.67
CA GLU A 284 -10.94 -14.80 1.23
C GLU A 284 -11.32 -13.37 0.83
N ALA A 285 -10.82 -12.39 1.60
CA ALA A 285 -11.02 -10.96 1.33
C ALA A 285 -10.31 -10.45 0.05
N PHE A 286 -9.43 -11.24 -0.57
CA PHE A 286 -8.71 -10.87 -1.80
C PHE A 286 -9.41 -11.34 -3.08
N LYS A 287 -10.52 -12.08 -2.99
CA LYS A 287 -11.20 -12.69 -4.13
C LYS A 287 -11.61 -11.69 -5.22
N GLU A 288 -12.24 -10.58 -4.85
CA GLU A 288 -12.65 -9.54 -5.80
C GLU A 288 -11.44 -8.90 -6.48
N TRP A 289 -10.37 -8.66 -5.71
CA TRP A 289 -9.13 -8.10 -6.26
C TRP A 289 -8.44 -9.07 -7.21
N ARG A 290 -8.46 -10.38 -6.91
CA ARG A 290 -7.95 -11.42 -7.81
C ARG A 290 -8.68 -11.40 -9.16
N GLU A 291 -10.01 -11.37 -9.14
CA GLU A 291 -10.84 -11.28 -10.35
C GLU A 291 -10.52 -10.01 -11.15
N TRP A 292 -10.32 -8.89 -10.46
CA TRP A 292 -9.89 -7.63 -11.08
C TRP A 292 -8.50 -7.75 -11.75
N ILE A 293 -7.52 -8.42 -11.11
CA ILE A 293 -6.19 -8.63 -11.70
C ILE A 293 -6.30 -9.49 -12.97
N ILE A 294 -7.14 -10.54 -12.98
CA ILE A 294 -7.35 -11.40 -14.14
C ILE A 294 -7.92 -10.59 -15.32
N LYS A 295 -8.90 -9.71 -15.06
CA LYS A 295 -9.42 -8.80 -16.10
C LYS A 295 -8.33 -7.87 -16.65
N CYS A 296 -7.45 -7.36 -15.79
CA CYS A 296 -6.31 -6.55 -16.23
C CYS A 296 -5.33 -7.35 -17.09
N LEU A 297 -4.99 -8.59 -16.70
CA LEU A 297 -4.13 -9.48 -17.49
C LEU A 297 -4.72 -9.73 -18.88
N ALA A 298 -6.03 -9.96 -18.97
CA ALA A 298 -6.71 -10.11 -20.25
C ALA A 298 -6.60 -8.88 -21.15
N VAL A 299 -6.54 -7.66 -20.60
CA VAL A 299 -6.32 -6.44 -21.39
C VAL A 299 -4.87 -6.32 -21.88
N VAL A 300 -3.90 -6.65 -21.02
CA VAL A 300 -2.48 -6.54 -21.36
C VAL A 300 -2.06 -7.61 -22.38
N GLN A 301 -2.67 -8.79 -22.33
CA GLN A 301 -2.29 -9.94 -23.17
C GLN A 301 -3.05 -10.05 -24.50
N LYS A 302 -4.13 -9.28 -24.70
CA LYS A 302 -4.75 -9.07 -26.02
C LYS A 302 -3.75 -8.44 -26.97
#